data_AF-A0AAV0FCG3-F1
#
_entry.id   AF-A0AAV0FCG3-F1
#
_cell.length_a   1.000
_cell.length_b   1.000
_cell.length_c   1.000
_cell.angle_alpha   90.00
_cell.angle_beta   90.00
_cell.angle_gamma   90.00
#
_symmetry.space_group_name_H-M   'P 1'
#
loop_
_entity.id
_entity.type
_entity.pdbx_description
1 polymer ?
#
loop_
_entity_poly.entity_id
_entity_poly.type
_entity_poly.pdbx_seq_one_letter_code
_entity_poly.pdbx_strand_id
1 'polypeptide(L)'
;MEDIEIPSYFVCPISMQLMKDPVTTVTGITYDRECIEKWLFSCKNNSCPVTKLPLATTDLTPNHNLRRLIQAWCMVNASHGVDRIPTPKPPVNKAYISKLIGDARRLPAGSQQLKCLKRLRSIAGAGEHNKREIWSTPGAVDFLASVLKKEDVGVVDEALTILFNLGPSDLVLKGFINEEGHLHLIDSLVHVLKCGIHHQSRAMAMKMLASAFEIADPAQLIAAKPDCFIEAVKVIRDRISQNATKSALKLLVELCSFGRNRIKAVEAGAVQTLVEDVLLETSERRVCELAMTVLDQLCSCAEGRAELLSHGAGLAIVSKKIFRVSHVASDRAVRILLSVSKFSATCRVVQEMLQVGVVSKLCLVMQVEASSKTKERARQILRLHSRVWKASPCIPPGLLSSYPL
;
A
#
# COMPACT_ATOMS: atom_id res chain seq x y z
N MET A 1 -24.01 41.89 -18.66
CA MET A 1 -24.62 40.57 -18.47
C MET A 1 -25.08 40.55 -17.04
N GLU A 2 -26.38 40.48 -16.80
CA GLU A 2 -26.91 40.38 -15.43
C GLU A 2 -26.45 39.05 -14.86
N ASP A 3 -25.70 39.09 -13.76
CA ASP A 3 -25.33 37.89 -13.01
C ASP A 3 -26.62 37.28 -12.45
N ILE A 4 -27.02 36.12 -12.97
CA ILE A 4 -28.19 35.43 -12.45
C ILE A 4 -27.90 34.98 -11.02
N GLU A 5 -28.67 35.50 -10.09
CA GLU A 5 -28.64 35.05 -8.72
C GLU A 5 -29.30 33.68 -8.59
N ILE A 6 -28.51 32.66 -8.24
CA ILE A 6 -29.01 31.32 -7.97
C ILE A 6 -29.82 31.38 -6.67
N PRO A 7 -31.10 30.94 -6.67
CA PRO A 7 -31.89 30.89 -5.44
C PRO A 7 -31.18 30.09 -4.35
N SER A 8 -31.07 30.66 -3.14
CA SER A 8 -30.29 30.11 -2.03
C SER A 8 -30.69 28.68 -1.64
N TYR A 9 -31.96 28.31 -1.82
CA TYR A 9 -32.48 26.96 -1.57
C TYR A 9 -32.11 25.92 -2.64
N PHE A 10 -31.49 26.32 -3.75
CA PHE A 10 -30.90 25.43 -4.75
C PHE A 10 -29.41 25.19 -4.53
N VAL A 11 -28.79 25.93 -3.60
CA VAL A 11 -27.36 25.89 -3.32
C VAL A 11 -27.05 24.85 -2.25
N CYS A 12 -26.07 24.01 -2.50
CA CYS A 12 -25.58 23.03 -1.54
C CYS A 12 -24.87 23.76 -0.37
N PRO A 13 -25.25 23.52 0.89
CA PRO A 13 -24.62 24.17 2.04
C PRO A 13 -23.13 23.82 2.25
N ILE A 14 -22.63 22.75 1.62
CA ILE A 14 -21.22 22.33 1.71
C ILE A 14 -20.38 23.01 0.62
N SER A 15 -20.79 22.88 -0.65
CA SER A 15 -19.99 23.37 -1.78
C SER A 15 -20.28 24.82 -2.15
N MET A 16 -21.38 25.39 -1.63
CA MET A 16 -21.89 26.70 -2.04
C MET A 16 -22.15 26.79 -3.55
N GLN A 17 -22.41 25.65 -4.20
CA GLN A 17 -22.73 25.53 -5.62
C GLN A 17 -24.13 24.94 -5.83
N LEU A 18 -24.69 25.13 -7.03
CA LEU A 18 -25.97 24.56 -7.43
C LEU A 18 -25.99 23.03 -7.25
N MET A 19 -26.99 22.50 -6.54
CA MET A 19 -27.14 21.06 -6.32
C MET A 19 -27.47 20.33 -7.62
N LYS A 20 -26.69 19.30 -7.95
CA LYS A 20 -26.93 18.43 -9.12
C LYS A 20 -27.80 17.24 -8.76
N ASP A 21 -27.54 16.64 -7.60
CA ASP A 21 -28.32 15.52 -7.08
C ASP A 21 -28.74 15.79 -5.63
N PRO A 22 -29.83 16.55 -5.41
CA PRO A 22 -30.25 16.95 -4.07
C PRO A 22 -30.74 15.73 -3.26
N VAL A 23 -30.17 15.56 -2.07
CA VAL A 23 -30.49 14.52 -1.09
C VAL A 23 -30.65 15.11 0.30
N THR A 24 -31.66 14.64 1.03
CA THR A 24 -32.01 15.11 2.36
C THR A 24 -31.51 14.14 3.42
N THR A 25 -30.82 14.66 4.42
CA THR A 25 -30.39 13.90 5.61
C THR A 25 -31.53 13.77 6.61
N VAL A 26 -31.39 12.92 7.64
CA VAL A 26 -32.37 12.81 8.74
C VAL A 26 -32.62 14.13 9.49
N THR A 27 -31.72 15.10 9.38
CA THR A 27 -31.91 16.45 9.95
C THR A 27 -32.85 17.34 9.13
N GLY A 28 -33.36 16.87 7.99
CA GLY A 28 -34.20 17.63 7.07
C GLY A 28 -33.42 18.56 6.14
N ILE A 29 -32.11 18.69 6.31
CA ILE A 29 -31.26 19.54 5.46
C ILE A 29 -30.90 18.79 4.17
N THR A 30 -31.03 19.49 3.05
CA THR A 30 -30.73 18.97 1.70
C THR A 30 -29.37 19.44 1.24
N TYR A 31 -28.59 18.52 0.68
CA TYR A 31 -27.25 18.74 0.17
C TYR A 31 -27.15 18.17 -1.24
N ASP A 32 -26.12 18.57 -1.98
CA ASP A 32 -25.69 17.79 -3.14
C ASP A 32 -25.10 16.44 -2.68
N ARG A 33 -25.52 15.35 -3.31
CA ARG A 33 -25.14 13.98 -2.95
C ARG A 33 -23.64 13.78 -2.84
N GLU A 34 -22.87 14.22 -3.84
CA GLU A 34 -21.42 14.00 -3.88
C GLU A 34 -20.74 14.70 -2.70
N CYS A 35 -21.21 15.90 -2.35
CA CYS A 35 -20.67 16.69 -1.25
C CYS A 35 -20.94 16.05 0.11
N ILE A 36 -22.17 15.62 0.37
CA ILE A 36 -22.52 15.00 1.66
C ILE A 36 -21.94 13.60 1.81
N GLU A 37 -21.87 12.81 0.72
CA GLU A 37 -21.21 11.50 0.75
C GLU A 37 -19.71 11.64 1.05
N LYS A 38 -19.02 12.62 0.43
CA LYS A 38 -17.62 12.91 0.73
C LYS A 38 -17.42 13.32 2.20
N TRP A 39 -18.29 14.15 2.75
CA TRP A 39 -18.24 14.56 4.15
C TRP A 39 -18.39 13.38 5.11
N LEU A 40 -19.42 12.54 4.90
CA LEU A 40 -19.71 11.44 5.81
C LEU A 40 -18.69 10.30 5.71
N PHE A 41 -18.28 9.97 4.48
CA PHE A 41 -17.55 8.74 4.22
C PHE A 41 -16.06 8.96 3.95
N SER A 42 -15.69 9.95 3.13
CA SER A 42 -14.28 10.24 2.85
C SER A 42 -13.59 10.97 4.00
N CYS A 43 -14.27 11.92 4.63
CA CYS A 43 -13.76 12.67 5.78
C CYS A 43 -14.05 11.99 7.13
N LYS A 44 -14.79 10.87 7.14
CA LYS A 44 -15.17 10.09 8.33
C LYS A 44 -15.89 10.91 9.42
N ASN A 45 -16.72 11.89 9.02
CA ASN A 45 -17.53 12.66 9.96
C ASN A 45 -18.90 12.01 10.18
N ASN A 46 -19.37 11.94 11.42
CA ASN A 46 -20.70 11.40 11.76
C ASN A 46 -21.73 12.49 12.08
N SER A 47 -21.41 13.75 11.81
CA SER A 47 -22.25 14.90 12.15
C SER A 47 -22.81 15.58 10.91
N CYS A 48 -23.95 16.23 11.07
CA CYS A 48 -24.53 17.08 10.06
C CYS A 48 -23.63 18.32 9.83
N PRO A 49 -23.24 18.63 8.58
CA PRO A 49 -22.35 19.76 8.30
C PRO A 49 -22.85 21.10 8.83
N VAL A 50 -24.17 21.33 8.79
CA VAL A 50 -24.79 22.59 9.19
C VAL A 50 -25.13 22.61 10.68
N THR A 51 -25.86 21.60 11.18
CA THR A 51 -26.31 21.62 12.59
C THR A 51 -25.23 21.18 13.56
N LYS A 52 -24.14 20.57 13.08
CA LYS A 52 -23.07 19.96 13.87
C LYS A 52 -23.54 18.85 14.82
N LEU A 53 -24.80 18.44 14.73
CA LEU A 53 -25.38 17.37 15.54
C LEU A 53 -24.99 15.99 14.95
N PRO A 54 -24.77 14.98 15.80
CA PRO A 54 -24.56 13.61 15.33
C PRO A 54 -25.76 13.12 14.53
N LEU A 55 -25.50 12.47 13.39
CA LEU A 55 -26.53 11.84 12.58
C LEU A 55 -26.82 10.44 13.12
N ALA A 56 -28.08 10.18 13.46
CA ALA A 56 -28.53 8.87 13.94
C ALA A 56 -28.40 7.78 12.86
N THR A 57 -28.62 8.14 11.59
CA THR A 57 -28.36 7.27 10.43
C THR A 57 -27.67 8.07 9.33
N THR A 58 -26.92 7.37 8.47
CA THR A 58 -26.26 7.97 7.28
C THR A 58 -27.09 7.82 6.02
N ASP A 59 -28.37 7.50 6.18
CA ASP A 59 -29.29 7.33 5.05
C ASP A 59 -29.63 8.68 4.43
N LEU A 60 -29.57 8.72 3.10
CA LEU A 60 -29.80 9.91 2.31
C LEU A 60 -31.06 9.72 1.47
N THR A 61 -32.09 10.50 1.76
CA THR A 61 -33.36 10.45 1.03
C THR A 61 -33.29 11.33 -0.20
N PRO A 62 -33.45 10.81 -1.43
CA PRO A 62 -33.44 11.65 -2.63
C PRO A 62 -34.56 12.69 -2.63
N ASN A 63 -34.22 13.97 -2.83
CA ASN A 63 -35.22 15.04 -2.94
C ASN A 63 -35.58 15.27 -4.42
N HIS A 64 -36.46 14.41 -4.95
CA HIS A 64 -36.87 14.47 -6.36
C HIS A 64 -37.61 15.77 -6.71
N ASN A 65 -38.37 16.33 -5.77
CA ASN A 65 -39.10 17.59 -5.99
C ASN A 65 -38.14 18.75 -6.17
N LEU A 66 -37.17 18.92 -5.26
CA LEU A 66 -36.17 19.99 -5.37
C LEU A 66 -35.36 19.85 -6.66
N ARG A 67 -35.01 18.62 -7.05
CA ARG A 67 -34.32 18.37 -8.31
C ARG A 67 -35.11 18.83 -9.53
N ARG A 68 -36.41 18.53 -9.58
CA ARG A 68 -37.30 18.98 -10.66
C ARG A 68 -37.38 20.50 -10.71
N LEU A 69 -37.44 21.16 -9.56
CA LEU A 69 -37.43 22.63 -9.47
C LEU A 69 -36.11 23.22 -9.97
N ILE A 70 -34.97 22.66 -9.55
CA ILE A 70 -33.64 23.09 -10.03
C ILE A 70 -33.54 22.91 -11.54
N GLN A 71 -33.94 21.75 -12.07
CA GLN A 71 -33.92 21.49 -13.52
C GLN A 71 -34.83 22.45 -14.28
N ALA A 72 -36.03 22.75 -13.77
CA ALA A 72 -36.93 23.74 -14.35
C ALA A 72 -36.29 25.13 -14.36
N TRP A 73 -35.67 25.53 -13.26
CA TRP A 73 -34.94 26.79 -13.17
C TRP A 73 -33.76 26.87 -14.15
N CYS A 74 -32.97 25.80 -14.30
CA CYS A 74 -31.91 25.75 -15.31
C CYS A 74 -32.45 25.90 -16.74
N MET A 75 -33.60 25.30 -17.05
CA MET A 75 -34.21 25.42 -18.39
C MET A 75 -34.64 26.86 -18.70
N VAL A 76 -35.22 27.57 -17.73
CA VAL A 76 -35.62 28.98 -17.90
C VAL A 76 -34.40 29.89 -18.08
N ASN A 77 -33.29 29.55 -17.42
CA ASN A 77 -32.07 30.36 -17.42
C ASN A 77 -31.00 29.90 -18.44
N ALA A 78 -31.35 28.97 -19.33
CA ALA A 78 -30.42 28.40 -20.31
C ALA A 78 -29.84 29.46 -21.27
N SER A 79 -30.64 30.47 -21.63
CA SER A 79 -30.21 31.60 -22.49
C SER A 79 -29.14 32.48 -21.86
N HIS A 80 -28.92 32.37 -20.55
CA HIS A 80 -27.94 33.14 -19.80
C HIS A 80 -26.72 32.29 -19.39
N GLY A 81 -26.51 31.14 -20.04
CA GLY A 81 -25.35 30.28 -19.82
C GLY A 81 -25.49 29.30 -18.66
N VAL A 82 -26.70 29.08 -18.13
CA VAL A 82 -26.94 28.03 -17.12
C VAL A 82 -27.15 26.68 -17.80
N ASP A 83 -26.18 25.78 -17.62
CA ASP A 83 -26.28 24.41 -18.14
C ASP A 83 -27.39 23.62 -17.45
N ARG A 84 -28.13 22.83 -18.25
CA ARG A 84 -29.13 21.91 -17.72
C ARG A 84 -28.46 20.78 -16.96
N ILE A 85 -28.87 20.59 -15.70
CA ILE A 85 -28.43 19.44 -14.91
C ILE A 85 -29.08 18.16 -15.46
N PRO A 86 -28.28 17.15 -15.89
CA PRO A 86 -28.81 15.89 -16.38
C PRO A 86 -29.55 15.14 -15.27
N THR A 87 -30.63 14.43 -15.62
CA THR A 87 -31.31 13.55 -14.67
C THR A 87 -30.35 12.43 -14.25
N PRO A 88 -30.05 12.28 -12.94
CA PRO A 88 -29.25 11.16 -12.47
C PRO A 88 -29.90 9.85 -12.90
N LYS A 89 -29.11 8.91 -13.43
CA LYS A 89 -29.60 7.56 -13.75
C LYS A 89 -30.26 6.97 -12.49
N PRO A 90 -31.38 6.23 -12.61
CA PRO A 90 -32.04 5.64 -11.46
C PRO A 90 -31.02 4.87 -10.61
N PRO A 91 -31.07 4.99 -9.27
CA PRO A 91 -30.12 4.34 -8.39
C PRO A 91 -30.14 2.84 -8.68
N VAL A 92 -28.95 2.27 -8.83
CA VAL A 92 -28.81 0.85 -9.13
C VAL A 92 -29.28 0.07 -7.91
N ASN A 93 -30.41 -0.62 -8.02
CA ASN A 93 -30.94 -1.43 -6.94
C ASN A 93 -30.07 -2.69 -6.74
N LYS A 94 -29.80 -3.06 -5.49
CA LYS A 94 -29.18 -4.33 -5.08
C LYS A 94 -29.65 -5.56 -5.87
N ALA A 95 -30.94 -5.66 -6.17
CA ALA A 95 -31.49 -6.77 -6.97
C ALA A 95 -30.87 -6.86 -8.38
N TYR A 96 -30.57 -5.71 -8.98
CA TYR A 96 -29.93 -5.64 -10.29
C TYR A 96 -28.46 -6.11 -10.23
N ILE A 97 -27.72 -5.72 -9.18
CA ILE A 97 -26.34 -6.16 -8.95
C ILE A 97 -26.31 -7.67 -8.72
N SER A 98 -27.20 -8.20 -7.88
CA SER A 98 -27.34 -9.64 -7.64
C SER A 98 -27.62 -10.41 -8.93
N LYS A 99 -28.53 -9.89 -9.79
CA LYS A 99 -28.81 -10.51 -11.09
C LYS A 99 -27.58 -10.48 -12.00
N LEU A 100 -26.91 -9.34 -12.11
CA LEU A 100 -25.71 -9.18 -12.94
C LEU A 100 -24.59 -10.15 -12.52
N ILE A 101 -24.40 -10.34 -11.22
CA ILE A 101 -23.41 -11.27 -10.64
C ILE A 101 -23.85 -12.72 -10.88
N GLY A 102 -25.13 -13.04 -10.69
CA GLY A 102 -25.68 -14.38 -10.96
C GLY A 102 -25.55 -14.78 -12.43
N ASP A 103 -25.78 -13.84 -13.35
CA ASP A 103 -25.54 -14.03 -14.78
C ASP A 103 -24.04 -14.25 -15.05
N ALA A 104 -23.18 -13.39 -14.50
CA ALA A 104 -21.73 -13.49 -14.67
C ALA A 104 -21.12 -14.78 -14.09
N ARG A 105 -21.71 -15.36 -13.04
CA ARG A 105 -21.26 -16.62 -12.43
C ARG A 105 -21.51 -17.83 -13.32
N ARG A 106 -22.58 -17.81 -14.11
CA ARG A 106 -22.96 -18.90 -15.02
C ARG A 106 -22.18 -18.86 -16.35
N LEU A 107 -21.58 -17.72 -16.67
CA LEU A 107 -20.84 -17.55 -17.92
C LEU A 107 -19.41 -18.12 -17.80
N PRO A 108 -18.90 -18.79 -18.85
CA PRO A 108 -17.50 -19.17 -18.93
C PRO A 108 -16.60 -17.92 -18.98
N ALA A 109 -15.32 -18.10 -18.65
CA ALA A 109 -14.33 -17.04 -18.80
C ALA A 109 -14.27 -16.61 -20.28
N GLY A 110 -14.39 -15.31 -20.54
CA GLY A 110 -14.34 -14.76 -21.89
C GLY A 110 -15.18 -13.50 -22.08
N SER A 111 -15.50 -13.21 -23.34
CA SER A 111 -16.06 -11.92 -23.76
C SER A 111 -17.39 -11.56 -23.09
N GLN A 112 -18.26 -12.54 -22.82
CA GLN A 112 -19.57 -12.30 -22.19
C GLN A 112 -19.44 -12.01 -20.69
N GLN A 113 -18.61 -12.77 -19.97
CA GLN A 113 -18.32 -12.50 -18.57
C GLN A 113 -17.63 -11.14 -18.41
N LEU A 114 -16.71 -10.80 -19.32
CA LEU A 114 -16.05 -9.50 -19.36
C LEU A 114 -17.05 -8.35 -19.57
N LYS A 115 -18.08 -8.51 -20.40
CA LYS A 115 -19.14 -7.49 -20.55
C LYS A 115 -19.91 -7.26 -19.24
N CYS A 116 -20.22 -8.32 -18.50
CA CYS A 116 -20.86 -8.20 -17.20
C CYS A 116 -19.96 -7.47 -16.19
N LEU A 117 -18.67 -7.82 -16.14
CA LEU A 117 -17.70 -7.15 -15.27
C LEU A 117 -17.51 -5.68 -15.63
N LYS A 118 -17.37 -5.33 -16.92
CA LYS A 118 -17.29 -3.92 -17.37
C LYS A 118 -18.53 -3.13 -16.96
N ARG A 119 -19.71 -3.75 -17.00
CA ARG A 119 -20.95 -3.12 -16.51
C ARG A 119 -20.91 -2.93 -15.00
N LEU A 120 -20.43 -3.91 -14.24
CA LEU A 120 -20.23 -3.79 -12.80
C LEU A 120 -19.22 -2.69 -12.45
N ARG A 121 -18.13 -2.55 -13.21
CA ARG A 121 -17.17 -1.45 -13.08
C ARG A 121 -17.81 -0.10 -13.34
N SER A 122 -18.64 0.02 -14.37
CA SER A 122 -19.37 1.26 -14.64
C SER A 122 -20.31 1.64 -13.50
N ILE A 123 -20.91 0.66 -12.81
CA ILE A 123 -21.74 0.89 -11.63
C ILE A 123 -20.87 1.38 -10.46
N ALA A 124 -19.75 0.70 -10.18
CA ALA A 124 -18.81 1.07 -9.13
C ALA A 124 -18.20 2.47 -9.35
N GLY A 125 -17.96 2.87 -10.60
CA GLY A 125 -17.40 4.18 -10.96
C GLY A 125 -18.39 5.34 -10.91
N ALA A 126 -19.69 5.09 -10.76
CA ALA A 126 -20.71 6.14 -10.80
C ALA A 126 -20.94 6.86 -9.45
N GLY A 127 -20.36 6.38 -8.35
CA GLY A 127 -20.43 7.05 -7.04
C GLY A 127 -20.20 6.12 -5.86
N GLU A 128 -19.95 6.69 -4.67
CA GLU A 128 -19.68 5.94 -3.43
C GLU A 128 -20.90 5.14 -2.96
N HIS A 129 -22.11 5.66 -3.15
CA HIS A 129 -23.35 4.90 -2.91
C HIS A 129 -23.36 3.55 -3.66
N ASN A 130 -23.04 3.53 -4.95
CA ASN A 130 -23.04 2.30 -5.74
C ASN A 130 -21.95 1.33 -5.31
N LYS A 131 -20.78 1.83 -4.91
CA LYS A 131 -19.72 0.96 -4.34
C LYS A 131 -20.23 0.26 -3.09
N ARG A 132 -20.93 0.98 -2.21
CA ARG A 132 -21.56 0.40 -1.02
C ARG A 132 -22.62 -0.63 -1.36
N GLU A 133 -23.47 -0.38 -2.34
CA GLU A 133 -24.46 -1.36 -2.79
C GLU A 133 -23.81 -2.64 -3.31
N ILE A 134 -22.70 -2.54 -4.04
CA ILE A 134 -21.92 -3.71 -4.47
C ILE A 134 -21.34 -4.44 -3.24
N TRP A 135 -20.79 -3.72 -2.26
CA TRP A 135 -20.29 -4.31 -1.02
C TRP A 135 -21.37 -5.01 -0.19
N SER A 136 -22.54 -4.38 -0.06
CA SER A 136 -23.67 -4.90 0.70
C SER A 136 -24.39 -6.04 -0.02
N THR A 137 -24.06 -6.32 -1.28
CA THR A 137 -24.59 -7.44 -2.06
C THR A 137 -23.91 -8.76 -1.65
N PRO A 138 -24.65 -9.73 -1.07
CA PRO A 138 -24.08 -11.00 -0.63
C PRO A 138 -23.38 -11.75 -1.76
N GLY A 139 -22.17 -12.26 -1.49
CA GLY A 139 -21.40 -13.05 -2.45
C GLY A 139 -20.81 -12.27 -3.63
N ALA A 140 -20.89 -10.94 -3.62
CA ALA A 140 -20.31 -10.12 -4.70
C ALA A 140 -18.79 -10.14 -4.68
N VAL A 141 -18.20 -10.05 -3.50
CA VAL A 141 -16.75 -10.03 -3.30
C VAL A 141 -16.17 -11.43 -3.50
N ASP A 142 -16.85 -12.46 -2.99
CA ASP A 142 -16.47 -13.86 -3.22
C ASP A 142 -16.49 -14.20 -4.71
N PHE A 143 -17.50 -13.70 -5.43
CA PHE A 143 -17.54 -13.82 -6.89
C PHE A 143 -16.32 -13.16 -7.52
N LEU A 144 -16.02 -11.89 -7.20
CA LEU A 144 -14.85 -11.21 -7.75
C LEU A 144 -13.54 -11.94 -7.39
N ALA A 145 -13.38 -12.41 -6.15
CA ALA A 145 -12.22 -13.15 -5.69
C ALA A 145 -12.06 -14.51 -6.40
N SER A 146 -13.16 -15.22 -6.67
CA SER A 146 -13.14 -16.46 -7.46
C SER A 146 -12.78 -16.23 -8.93
N VAL A 147 -13.19 -15.08 -9.50
CA VAL A 147 -12.82 -14.70 -10.86
C VAL A 147 -11.32 -14.45 -10.99
N LEU A 148 -10.66 -13.94 -9.95
CA LEU A 148 -9.20 -13.74 -9.95
C LEU A 148 -8.39 -15.03 -10.08
N LYS A 149 -8.98 -16.21 -9.89
CA LYS A 149 -8.31 -17.51 -10.04
C LYS A 149 -8.47 -18.12 -11.44
N LYS A 150 -9.15 -17.41 -12.35
CA LYS A 150 -9.37 -17.88 -13.72
C LYS A 150 -8.15 -17.58 -14.60
N GLU A 151 -8.02 -18.31 -15.71
CA GLU A 151 -6.88 -18.17 -16.63
C GLU A 151 -7.01 -16.97 -17.59
N ASP A 152 -8.23 -16.48 -17.84
CA ASP A 152 -8.47 -15.36 -18.75
C ASP A 152 -8.00 -14.04 -18.14
N VAL A 153 -6.84 -13.55 -18.60
CA VAL A 153 -6.18 -12.33 -18.11
C VAL A 153 -7.10 -11.10 -18.22
N GLY A 154 -7.88 -10.99 -19.29
CA GLY A 154 -8.76 -9.83 -19.49
C GLY A 154 -9.89 -9.79 -18.47
N VAL A 155 -10.45 -10.96 -18.14
CA VAL A 155 -11.48 -11.11 -17.10
C VAL A 155 -10.89 -10.86 -15.71
N VAL A 156 -9.70 -11.40 -15.42
CA VAL A 156 -8.99 -11.24 -14.15
C VAL A 156 -8.65 -9.77 -13.90
N ASP A 157 -8.09 -9.07 -14.88
CA ASP A 157 -7.72 -7.66 -14.78
C ASP A 157 -8.92 -6.75 -14.50
N GLU A 158 -10.04 -7.02 -15.18
CA GLU A 158 -11.27 -6.26 -14.98
C GLU A 158 -11.83 -6.50 -13.57
N ALA A 159 -11.85 -7.75 -13.10
CA ALA A 159 -12.29 -8.09 -11.74
C ALA A 159 -11.38 -7.46 -10.67
N LEU A 160 -10.06 -7.49 -10.86
CA LEU A 160 -9.10 -6.84 -9.95
C LEU A 160 -9.30 -5.34 -9.91
N THR A 161 -9.53 -4.71 -11.07
CA THR A 161 -9.76 -3.27 -11.16
C THR A 161 -11.04 -2.87 -10.41
N ILE A 162 -12.09 -3.68 -10.49
CA ILE A 162 -13.32 -3.47 -9.71
C ILE A 162 -13.01 -3.56 -8.21
N LEU A 163 -12.39 -4.64 -7.76
CA LEU A 163 -12.01 -4.83 -6.34
C LEU A 163 -11.14 -3.69 -5.82
N PHE A 164 -10.17 -3.24 -6.61
CA PHE A 164 -9.30 -2.13 -6.24
C PHE A 164 -10.06 -0.81 -6.11
N ASN A 165 -10.96 -0.50 -7.05
CA ASN A 165 -11.76 0.74 -7.05
C ASN A 165 -12.85 0.76 -5.98
N LEU A 166 -13.33 -0.42 -5.59
CA LEU A 166 -14.25 -0.59 -4.47
C LEU A 166 -13.62 -0.18 -3.14
N GLY A 167 -12.28 -0.11 -3.05
CA GLY A 167 -11.56 0.46 -1.91
C GLY A 167 -12.01 -0.15 -0.58
N PRO A 168 -11.76 -1.46 -0.35
CA PRO A 168 -12.31 -2.15 0.79
C PRO A 168 -11.87 -1.47 2.09
N SER A 169 -12.84 -1.09 2.93
CA SER A 169 -12.54 -0.52 4.25
C SER A 169 -11.81 -1.55 5.12
N ASP A 170 -10.98 -1.09 6.07
CA ASP A 170 -10.21 -1.97 6.94
C ASP A 170 -11.08 -3.00 7.68
N LEU A 171 -12.30 -2.63 8.08
CA LEU A 171 -13.26 -3.55 8.74
C LEU A 171 -13.75 -4.66 7.80
N VAL A 172 -13.92 -4.32 6.53
CA VAL A 172 -14.41 -5.25 5.51
C VAL A 172 -13.28 -6.18 5.07
N LEU A 173 -12.08 -5.64 4.82
CA LEU A 173 -10.88 -6.44 4.62
C LEU A 173 -10.66 -7.40 5.79
N LYS A 174 -10.81 -6.94 7.03
CA LYS A 174 -10.72 -7.79 8.23
C LYS A 174 -11.79 -8.88 8.24
N GLY A 175 -13.04 -8.59 7.85
CA GLY A 175 -14.09 -9.61 7.72
C GLY A 175 -13.69 -10.73 6.74
N PHE A 176 -13.17 -10.38 5.57
CA PHE A 176 -12.69 -11.37 4.58
C PHE A 176 -11.45 -12.12 5.00
N ILE A 177 -10.61 -11.46 5.80
CA ILE A 177 -9.43 -12.08 6.38
C ILE A 177 -9.83 -12.98 7.55
N ASN A 178 -10.88 -12.68 8.33
CA ASN A 178 -11.21 -13.32 9.62
C ASN A 178 -12.37 -14.33 9.60
N GLU A 179 -13.26 -14.33 8.62
CA GLU A 179 -14.23 -15.42 8.43
C GLU A 179 -13.52 -16.68 7.93
N GLU A 180 -13.92 -17.86 8.43
CA GLU A 180 -13.27 -19.20 8.28
C GLU A 180 -12.83 -19.64 6.85
N GLY A 181 -13.05 -18.81 5.82
CA GLY A 181 -12.50 -18.89 4.45
C GLY A 181 -11.19 -18.13 4.17
N HIS A 182 -10.40 -17.82 5.22
CA HIS A 182 -9.11 -17.07 5.36
C HIS A 182 -8.05 -17.08 4.22
N LEU A 183 -8.23 -17.79 3.11
CA LEU A 183 -7.19 -17.97 2.07
C LEU A 183 -7.62 -17.56 0.66
N HIS A 184 -8.90 -17.28 0.40
CA HIS A 184 -9.31 -17.06 -0.98
C HIS A 184 -8.80 -15.75 -1.59
N LEU A 185 -8.90 -14.61 -0.88
CA LEU A 185 -8.45 -13.33 -1.45
C LEU A 185 -6.92 -13.25 -1.52
N ILE A 186 -6.20 -13.66 -0.48
CA ILE A 186 -4.72 -13.67 -0.48
C ILE A 186 -4.21 -14.60 -1.58
N ASP A 187 -4.72 -15.84 -1.67
CA ASP A 187 -4.30 -16.78 -2.72
C ASP A 187 -4.66 -16.26 -4.12
N SER A 188 -5.81 -15.61 -4.27
CA SER A 188 -6.20 -14.97 -5.53
C SER A 188 -5.25 -13.82 -5.91
N LEU A 189 -4.90 -12.95 -4.96
CA LEU A 189 -3.96 -11.85 -5.22
C LEU A 189 -2.56 -12.36 -5.56
N VAL A 190 -2.08 -13.39 -4.84
CA VAL A 190 -0.82 -14.07 -5.15
C VAL A 190 -0.88 -14.74 -6.52
N HIS A 191 -2.00 -15.36 -6.89
CA HIS A 191 -2.19 -15.91 -8.23
C HIS A 191 -2.10 -14.83 -9.32
N VAL A 192 -2.71 -13.66 -9.11
CA VAL A 192 -2.57 -12.53 -10.05
C VAL A 192 -1.12 -12.03 -10.13
N LEU A 193 -0.37 -12.02 -9.03
CA LEU A 193 1.04 -11.66 -9.06
C LEU A 193 1.88 -12.66 -9.88
N LYS A 194 1.56 -13.96 -9.78
CA LYS A 194 2.20 -15.06 -10.52
C LYS A 194 1.89 -15.05 -12.02
N CYS A 195 0.62 -14.88 -12.37
CA CYS A 195 0.12 -15.07 -13.73
C CYS A 195 -0.13 -13.76 -14.50
N GLY A 196 -0.11 -12.62 -13.80
CA GLY A 196 -0.42 -11.33 -14.40
C GLY A 196 0.58 -10.94 -15.48
N ILE A 197 0.09 -10.79 -16.72
CA ILE A 197 0.90 -10.27 -17.83
C ILE A 197 1.07 -8.75 -17.68
N HIS A 198 0.05 -8.06 -17.16
CA HIS A 198 0.04 -6.60 -17.09
C HIS A 198 0.65 -6.07 -15.78
N HIS A 199 1.63 -5.19 -15.93
CA HIS A 199 2.31 -4.49 -14.83
C HIS A 199 1.33 -3.76 -13.89
N GLN A 200 0.29 -3.14 -14.46
CA GLN A 200 -0.73 -2.43 -13.67
C GLN A 200 -1.50 -3.37 -12.74
N SER A 201 -1.89 -4.55 -13.22
CA SER A 201 -2.59 -5.57 -12.42
C SER A 201 -1.72 -6.09 -11.29
N ARG A 202 -0.44 -6.39 -11.58
CA ARG A 202 0.52 -6.79 -10.54
C ARG A 202 0.73 -5.68 -9.49
N ALA A 203 0.79 -4.42 -9.90
CA ALA A 203 0.89 -3.29 -8.98
C ALA A 203 -0.34 -3.13 -8.07
N MET A 204 -1.56 -3.26 -8.64
CA MET A 204 -2.81 -3.22 -7.87
C MET A 204 -2.90 -4.40 -6.90
N ALA A 205 -2.60 -5.61 -7.37
CA ALA A 205 -2.60 -6.82 -6.54
C ALA A 205 -1.61 -6.70 -5.37
N MET A 206 -0.39 -6.23 -5.63
CA MET A 206 0.61 -6.01 -4.58
C MET A 206 0.15 -4.98 -3.55
N LYS A 207 -0.46 -3.87 -4.00
CA LYS A 207 -0.96 -2.85 -3.09
C LYS A 207 -2.09 -3.38 -2.21
N MET A 208 -3.03 -4.15 -2.77
CA MET A 208 -4.10 -4.79 -2.00
C MET A 208 -3.56 -5.84 -1.03
N LEU A 209 -2.58 -6.63 -1.45
CA LEU A 209 -1.94 -7.64 -0.61
C LEU A 209 -1.23 -7.00 0.59
N ALA A 210 -0.49 -5.91 0.36
CA ALA A 210 0.15 -5.15 1.42
C ALA A 210 -0.87 -4.59 2.43
N SER A 211 -1.97 -4.01 1.94
CA SER A 211 -3.05 -3.50 2.82
C SER A 211 -3.78 -4.60 3.57
N ALA A 212 -3.95 -5.80 3.00
CA ALA A 212 -4.54 -6.93 3.69
C ALA A 212 -3.68 -7.40 4.86
N PHE A 213 -2.36 -7.52 4.67
CA PHE A 213 -1.45 -7.94 5.75
C PHE A 213 -1.21 -6.85 6.81
N GLU A 214 -1.36 -5.56 6.48
CA GLU A 214 -1.27 -4.46 7.44
C GLU A 214 -2.32 -4.55 8.56
N ILE A 215 -3.44 -5.21 8.30
CA ILE A 215 -4.55 -5.35 9.24
C ILE A 215 -4.81 -6.81 9.68
N ALA A 216 -3.99 -7.74 9.21
CA ALA A 216 -4.10 -9.16 9.51
C ALA A 216 -3.68 -9.46 10.96
N ASP A 217 -4.28 -10.49 11.55
CA ASP A 217 -3.93 -10.94 12.89
C ASP A 217 -2.55 -11.61 12.90
N PRO A 218 -1.81 -11.59 14.03
CA PRO A 218 -0.47 -12.19 14.12
C PRO A 218 -0.41 -13.67 13.68
N ALA A 219 -1.48 -14.43 13.91
CA ALA A 219 -1.57 -15.82 13.47
C ALA A 219 -1.49 -15.96 11.93
N GLN A 220 -2.14 -15.06 11.19
CA GLN A 220 -2.14 -15.03 9.72
C GLN A 220 -0.79 -14.56 9.18
N LEU A 221 -0.17 -13.56 9.83
CA LEU A 221 1.17 -13.10 9.49
C LEU A 221 2.21 -14.24 9.63
N ILE A 222 2.12 -15.03 10.69
CA ILE A 222 2.98 -16.20 10.91
C ILE A 222 2.71 -17.30 9.86
N ALA A 223 1.45 -17.48 9.46
CA ALA A 223 1.00 -18.48 8.50
C ALA A 223 1.23 -18.10 7.02
N ALA A 224 1.84 -16.95 6.73
CA ALA A 224 2.09 -16.49 5.36
C ALA A 224 2.84 -17.54 4.52
N LYS A 225 2.30 -17.83 3.33
CA LYS A 225 2.84 -18.85 2.41
C LYS A 225 4.13 -18.36 1.72
N PRO A 226 5.09 -19.25 1.38
CA PRO A 226 6.33 -18.89 0.68
C PRO A 226 6.10 -18.09 -0.61
N ASP A 227 5.03 -18.41 -1.34
CA ASP A 227 4.64 -17.71 -2.57
C ASP A 227 4.46 -16.19 -2.38
N CYS A 228 3.99 -15.74 -1.22
CA CYS A 228 3.84 -14.31 -0.94
C CYS A 228 5.20 -13.58 -1.00
N PHE A 229 6.25 -14.22 -0.49
CA PHE A 229 7.60 -13.66 -0.47
C PHE A 229 8.21 -13.68 -1.87
N ILE A 230 8.07 -14.81 -2.58
CA ILE A 230 8.56 -14.97 -3.96
C ILE A 230 7.97 -13.87 -4.86
N GLU A 231 6.65 -13.68 -4.81
CA GLU A 231 6.00 -12.69 -5.66
C GLU A 231 6.28 -11.24 -5.22
N ALA A 232 6.42 -10.98 -3.92
CA ALA A 232 6.88 -9.67 -3.44
C ALA A 232 8.28 -9.32 -3.94
N VAL A 233 9.21 -10.27 -3.90
CA VAL A 233 10.57 -10.10 -4.42
C VAL A 233 10.56 -9.92 -5.93
N LYS A 234 9.77 -10.69 -6.68
CA LYS A 234 9.62 -10.52 -8.13
C LYS A 234 9.09 -9.14 -8.51
N VAL A 235 8.09 -8.60 -7.79
CA VAL A 235 7.58 -7.25 -8.06
C VAL A 235 8.67 -6.17 -7.92
N ILE A 236 9.57 -6.34 -6.95
CA ILE A 236 10.71 -5.45 -6.77
C ILE A 236 11.71 -5.61 -7.92
N ARG A 237 12.08 -6.86 -8.24
CA ARG A 237 13.03 -7.22 -9.29
C ARG A 237 12.60 -6.77 -10.68
N ASP A 238 11.31 -6.92 -11.00
CA ASP A 238 10.74 -6.56 -12.30
C ASP A 238 10.54 -5.05 -12.46
N ARG A 239 10.79 -4.26 -11.40
CA ARG A 239 10.72 -2.79 -11.39
C ARG A 239 9.42 -2.23 -11.97
N ILE A 240 8.29 -2.87 -11.65
CA ILE A 240 6.95 -2.53 -12.19
C ILE A 240 6.63 -1.03 -12.03
N SER A 241 6.80 -0.49 -10.83
CA SER A 241 6.68 0.94 -10.52
C SER A 241 7.21 1.22 -9.11
N GLN A 242 7.62 2.46 -8.83
CA GLN A 242 8.05 2.87 -7.48
C GLN A 242 6.98 2.62 -6.42
N ASN A 243 5.71 2.83 -6.75
CA ASN A 243 4.58 2.55 -5.84
C ASN A 243 4.44 1.05 -5.54
N ALA A 244 4.58 0.19 -6.55
CA ALA A 244 4.54 -1.26 -6.36
C ALA A 244 5.72 -1.75 -5.52
N THR A 245 6.93 -1.25 -5.80
CA THR A 245 8.14 -1.54 -4.99
C THR A 245 7.94 -1.13 -3.54
N LYS A 246 7.40 0.07 -3.29
CA LYS A 246 7.11 0.56 -1.93
C LYS A 246 6.08 -0.31 -1.22
N SER A 247 5.03 -0.76 -1.91
CA SER A 247 4.04 -1.68 -1.34
C SER A 247 4.64 -3.05 -1.03
N ALA A 248 5.45 -3.61 -1.93
CA ALA A 248 6.16 -4.88 -1.70
C ALA A 248 7.13 -4.78 -0.52
N LEU A 249 7.89 -3.69 -0.40
CA LEU A 249 8.78 -3.47 0.73
C LEU A 249 8.01 -3.32 2.06
N LYS A 250 6.87 -2.61 2.07
CA LYS A 250 6.01 -2.53 3.26
C LYS A 250 5.51 -3.91 3.68
N LEU A 251 5.03 -4.71 2.73
CA LEU A 251 4.60 -6.08 2.98
C LEU A 251 5.73 -6.92 3.58
N LEU A 252 6.94 -6.83 3.03
CA LEU A 252 8.10 -7.54 3.57
C LEU A 252 8.49 -7.07 4.98
N VAL A 253 8.41 -5.76 5.28
CA VAL A 253 8.66 -5.24 6.63
C VAL A 253 7.71 -5.84 7.65
N GLU A 254 6.43 -5.96 7.29
CA GLU A 254 5.40 -6.52 8.17
C GLU A 254 5.62 -8.02 8.38
N LEU A 255 5.78 -8.78 7.29
CA LEU A 255 5.95 -10.23 7.35
C LEU A 255 7.27 -10.66 8.02
N CYS A 256 8.37 -9.96 7.78
CA CYS A 256 9.70 -10.31 8.29
C CYS A 256 9.94 -9.88 9.75
N SER A 257 8.95 -9.25 10.38
CA SER A 257 8.93 -9.07 11.83
C SER A 257 8.96 -10.42 12.56
N PHE A 258 8.42 -11.48 11.94
CA PHE A 258 8.39 -12.85 12.47
C PHE A 258 9.57 -13.70 11.98
N GLY A 259 10.22 -14.43 12.90
CA GLY A 259 11.45 -15.18 12.64
C GLY A 259 11.35 -16.18 11.47
N ARG A 260 10.31 -17.02 11.45
CA ARG A 260 10.11 -18.04 10.39
C ARG A 260 9.95 -17.43 9.00
N ASN A 261 9.39 -16.24 8.91
CA ASN A 261 9.17 -15.55 7.64
C ASN A 261 10.46 -14.94 7.08
N ARG A 262 11.44 -14.63 7.93
CA ARG A 262 12.76 -14.14 7.48
C ARG A 262 13.46 -15.18 6.62
N ILE A 263 13.40 -16.46 7.02
CA ILE A 263 13.99 -17.57 6.26
C ILE A 263 13.31 -17.69 4.89
N LYS A 264 11.97 -17.73 4.85
CA LYS A 264 11.20 -17.76 3.59
C LYS A 264 11.53 -16.58 2.66
N ALA A 265 11.72 -15.39 3.21
CA ALA A 265 12.11 -14.20 2.44
C ALA A 265 13.53 -14.32 1.89
N VAL A 266 14.47 -14.87 2.66
CA VAL A 266 15.84 -15.13 2.19
C VAL A 266 15.83 -16.17 1.06
N GLU A 267 15.11 -17.29 1.23
CA GLU A 267 14.94 -18.33 0.21
C GLU A 267 14.29 -17.79 -1.08
N ALA A 268 13.41 -16.79 -0.96
CA ALA A 268 12.82 -16.09 -2.10
C ALA A 268 13.80 -15.15 -2.86
N GLY A 269 15.06 -15.02 -2.40
CA GLY A 269 16.07 -14.15 -3.00
C GLY A 269 15.94 -12.68 -2.61
N ALA A 270 15.32 -12.37 -1.46
CA ALA A 270 15.10 -11.00 -1.04
C ALA A 270 16.42 -10.24 -0.81
N VAL A 271 17.45 -10.87 -0.23
CA VAL A 271 18.72 -10.19 0.07
C VAL A 271 19.40 -9.69 -1.21
N GLN A 272 19.57 -10.56 -2.20
CA GLN A 272 20.13 -10.19 -3.51
C GLN A 272 19.31 -9.06 -4.16
N THR A 273 17.99 -9.22 -4.24
CA THR A 273 17.11 -8.23 -4.88
C THR A 273 17.15 -6.88 -4.17
N LEU A 274 17.25 -6.85 -2.83
CA LEU A 274 17.39 -5.60 -2.07
C LEU A 274 18.74 -4.91 -2.33
N VAL A 275 19.82 -5.69 -2.45
CA VAL A 275 21.16 -5.15 -2.71
C VAL A 275 21.25 -4.61 -4.14
N GLU A 276 20.88 -5.41 -5.13
CA GLU A 276 21.05 -5.10 -6.56
C GLU A 276 19.95 -4.16 -7.09
N ASP A 277 18.67 -4.50 -6.91
CA ASP A 277 17.58 -3.77 -7.58
C ASP A 277 17.06 -2.56 -6.82
N VAL A 278 17.38 -2.45 -5.52
CA VAL A 278 16.90 -1.35 -4.68
C VAL A 278 18.04 -0.47 -4.19
N LEU A 279 18.94 -1.01 -3.37
CA LEU A 279 19.93 -0.18 -2.68
C LEU A 279 21.01 0.33 -3.63
N LEU A 280 21.40 -0.43 -4.66
CA LEU A 280 22.37 0.04 -5.65
C LEU A 280 21.80 1.13 -6.56
N GLU A 281 20.55 0.95 -7.01
CA GLU A 281 19.94 1.68 -8.11
C GLU A 281 19.21 2.96 -7.70
N THR A 282 18.57 2.96 -6.52
CA THR A 282 17.79 4.12 -6.06
C THR A 282 18.43 4.85 -4.88
N SER A 283 18.23 6.17 -4.87
CA SER A 283 18.49 7.07 -3.74
C SER A 283 17.20 7.59 -3.11
N GLU A 284 16.03 7.15 -3.57
CA GLU A 284 14.75 7.59 -3.04
C GLU A 284 14.66 7.24 -1.55
N ARG A 285 14.49 8.27 -0.72
CA ARG A 285 14.62 8.17 0.73
C ARG A 285 13.74 7.08 1.33
N ARG A 286 12.46 7.06 0.99
CA ARG A 286 11.50 6.16 1.63
C ARG A 286 11.70 4.71 1.22
N VAL A 287 11.97 4.45 -0.05
CA VAL A 287 12.29 3.11 -0.56
C VAL A 287 13.57 2.56 0.08
N CYS A 288 14.63 3.38 0.17
CA CYS A 288 15.87 2.98 0.85
C CYS A 288 15.65 2.69 2.34
N GLU A 289 14.86 3.50 3.06
CA GLU A 289 14.54 3.26 4.47
C GLU A 289 13.80 1.93 4.69
N LEU A 290 12.84 1.61 3.83
CA LEU A 290 12.11 0.34 3.90
C LEU A 290 13.03 -0.83 3.55
N ALA A 291 13.81 -0.74 2.47
CA ALA A 291 14.76 -1.77 2.07
C ALA A 291 15.81 -2.07 3.15
N MET A 292 16.37 -1.02 3.77
CA MET A 292 17.29 -1.15 4.89
C MET A 292 16.62 -1.78 6.11
N THR A 293 15.32 -1.54 6.32
CA THR A 293 14.55 -2.16 7.42
C THR A 293 14.34 -3.65 7.18
N VAL A 294 13.96 -4.04 5.95
CA VAL A 294 13.84 -5.46 5.58
C VAL A 294 15.19 -6.15 5.71
N LEU A 295 16.26 -5.60 5.14
CA LEU A 295 17.59 -6.21 5.18
C LEU A 295 18.11 -6.39 6.61
N ASP A 296 17.85 -5.42 7.49
CA ASP A 296 18.13 -5.49 8.93
C ASP A 296 17.31 -6.58 9.64
N GLN A 297 16.03 -6.76 9.30
CA GLN A 297 15.26 -7.90 9.78
C GLN A 297 15.82 -9.23 9.27
N LEU A 298 16.18 -9.35 7.99
CA LEU A 298 16.74 -10.59 7.43
C LEU A 298 18.10 -10.94 8.07
N CYS A 299 18.97 -9.95 8.31
CA CYS A 299 20.26 -10.16 8.97
C CYS A 299 20.17 -10.52 10.46
N SER A 300 18.96 -10.58 11.03
CA SER A 300 18.75 -11.11 12.37
C SER A 300 18.73 -12.64 12.43
N CYS A 301 18.58 -13.34 11.29
CA CYS A 301 18.75 -14.79 11.19
C CYS A 301 20.10 -15.15 10.52
N ALA A 302 20.53 -16.41 10.64
CA ALA A 302 21.84 -16.84 10.15
C ALA A 302 21.87 -16.90 8.61
N GLU A 303 20.78 -17.34 8.00
CA GLU A 303 20.56 -17.46 6.56
C GLU A 303 20.67 -16.10 5.88
N GLY A 304 20.01 -15.06 6.44
CA GLY A 304 20.07 -13.71 5.88
C GLY A 304 21.46 -13.08 5.98
N ARG A 305 22.23 -13.39 7.03
CA ARG A 305 23.64 -12.96 7.12
C ARG A 305 24.52 -13.71 6.12
N ALA A 306 24.35 -15.02 6.00
CA ALA A 306 25.09 -15.84 5.06
C ALA A 306 24.89 -15.33 3.62
N GLU A 307 23.64 -15.04 3.24
CA GLU A 307 23.29 -14.53 1.92
C GLU A 307 23.82 -13.10 1.69
N LEU A 308 23.82 -12.24 2.70
CA LEU A 308 24.42 -10.90 2.57
C LEU A 308 25.94 -10.99 2.33
N LEU A 309 26.61 -11.95 2.97
CA LEU A 309 28.06 -12.14 2.89
C LEU A 309 28.51 -12.97 1.68
N SER A 310 27.61 -13.77 1.08
CA SER A 310 27.87 -14.43 -0.20
C SER A 310 27.80 -13.43 -1.35
N HIS A 311 27.00 -12.37 -1.21
CA HIS A 311 26.85 -11.31 -2.20
C HIS A 311 28.04 -10.34 -2.21
N GLY A 312 28.79 -10.26 -3.31
CA GLY A 312 30.03 -9.46 -3.40
C GLY A 312 29.90 -7.96 -3.12
N ALA A 313 28.71 -7.38 -3.31
CA ALA A 313 28.43 -5.97 -2.98
C ALA A 313 27.71 -5.76 -1.62
N GLY A 314 27.44 -6.81 -0.85
CA GLY A 314 26.56 -6.77 0.32
C GLY A 314 27.04 -5.82 1.43
N LEU A 315 28.26 -6.01 1.93
CA LEU A 315 28.83 -5.12 2.96
C LEU A 315 29.10 -3.71 2.43
N ALA A 316 29.54 -3.61 1.17
CA ALA A 316 29.82 -2.34 0.52
C ALA A 316 28.56 -1.46 0.42
N ILE A 317 27.41 -2.04 0.01
CA ILE A 317 26.17 -1.27 -0.14
C ILE A 317 25.62 -0.81 1.21
N VAL A 318 25.67 -1.68 2.23
CA VAL A 318 25.22 -1.35 3.59
C VAL A 318 26.08 -0.21 4.15
N SER A 319 27.40 -0.31 4.01
CA SER A 319 28.36 0.74 4.41
C SER A 319 28.11 2.06 3.67
N LYS A 320 27.91 2.00 2.34
CA LYS A 320 27.67 3.16 1.48
C LYS A 320 26.42 3.94 1.91
N LYS A 321 25.36 3.27 2.38
CA LYS A 321 24.10 3.93 2.75
C LYS A 321 24.16 4.70 4.06
N ILE A 322 25.19 4.49 4.90
CA ILE A 322 25.42 5.30 6.13
C ILE A 322 25.66 6.76 5.76
N PHE A 323 24.82 7.64 6.32
CA PHE A 323 24.74 9.09 6.08
C PHE A 323 24.40 9.52 4.66
N ARG A 324 24.02 8.61 3.76
CA ARG A 324 23.65 8.96 2.37
C ARG A 324 22.15 9.03 2.10
N VAL A 325 21.32 8.56 3.03
CA VAL A 325 19.86 8.49 2.84
C VAL A 325 19.12 9.19 3.96
N SER A 326 19.22 8.67 5.19
CA SER A 326 18.60 9.25 6.37
C SER A 326 19.23 8.70 7.65
N HIS A 327 18.92 9.33 8.79
CA HIS A 327 19.33 8.81 10.11
C HIS A 327 18.74 7.41 10.38
N VAL A 328 17.50 7.15 9.94
CA VAL A 328 16.86 5.83 10.08
C VAL A 328 17.63 4.79 9.28
N ALA A 329 17.92 5.06 8.00
CA ALA A 329 18.70 4.14 7.18
C ALA A 329 20.11 3.89 7.75
N SER A 330 20.74 4.93 8.32
CA SER A 330 22.05 4.82 8.97
C SER A 330 22.01 3.95 10.23
N ASP A 331 20.98 4.09 11.07
CA ASP A 331 20.81 3.23 12.24
C ASP A 331 20.62 1.76 11.84
N ARG A 332 19.80 1.50 10.81
CA ARG A 332 19.58 0.15 10.26
C ARG A 332 20.86 -0.45 9.68
N ALA A 333 21.66 0.34 8.94
CA ALA A 333 22.95 -0.09 8.43
C ALA A 333 23.91 -0.51 9.55
N VAL A 334 24.04 0.31 10.60
CA VAL A 334 24.91 0.00 11.75
C VAL A 334 24.43 -1.25 12.50
N ARG A 335 23.12 -1.48 12.58
CA ARG A 335 22.56 -2.73 13.16
C ARG A 335 22.89 -3.97 12.33
N ILE A 336 22.78 -3.90 11.00
CA ILE A 336 23.19 -4.98 10.09
C ILE A 336 24.67 -5.31 10.32
N LEU A 337 25.53 -4.29 10.29
CA LEU A 337 26.97 -4.45 10.50
C LEU A 337 27.28 -5.01 11.88
N LEU A 338 26.55 -4.60 12.92
CA LEU A 338 26.69 -5.18 14.26
C LEU A 338 26.31 -6.66 14.30
N SER A 339 25.21 -7.03 13.64
CA SER A 339 24.76 -8.43 13.56
C SER A 339 25.82 -9.31 12.89
N VAL A 340 26.34 -8.88 11.74
CA VAL A 340 27.46 -9.54 11.05
C VAL A 340 28.69 -9.62 11.94
N SER A 341 29.07 -8.51 12.58
CA SER A 341 30.28 -8.42 13.42
C SER A 341 30.22 -9.30 14.66
N LYS A 342 29.02 -9.59 15.18
CA LYS A 342 28.83 -10.45 16.37
C LYS A 342 28.73 -11.92 16.02
N PHE A 343 28.03 -12.25 14.94
CA PHE A 343 27.58 -13.62 14.69
C PHE A 343 28.16 -14.26 13.42
N SER A 344 28.90 -13.51 12.60
CA SER A 344 29.44 -13.98 11.32
C SER A 344 30.83 -13.42 11.01
N ALA A 345 31.57 -12.97 12.04
CA ALA A 345 32.89 -12.35 11.88
C ALA A 345 34.00 -13.39 11.71
N THR A 346 34.18 -13.88 10.48
CA THR A 346 35.40 -14.62 10.09
C THR A 346 36.52 -13.65 9.72
N CYS A 347 37.78 -14.12 9.69
CA CYS A 347 38.91 -13.27 9.27
C CYS A 347 38.69 -12.64 7.88
N ARG A 348 38.09 -13.39 6.95
CA ARG A 348 37.76 -12.89 5.61
C ARG A 348 36.75 -11.74 5.66
N VAL A 349 35.67 -11.91 6.44
CA VAL A 349 34.62 -10.90 6.58
C VAL A 349 35.16 -9.62 7.23
N VAL A 350 35.95 -9.75 8.29
CA VAL A 350 36.55 -8.59 8.99
C VAL A 350 37.53 -7.83 8.08
N GLN A 351 38.26 -8.54 7.22
CA GLN A 351 39.15 -7.94 6.22
C GLN A 351 38.36 -7.27 5.09
N GLU A 352 37.29 -7.89 4.61
CA GLU A 352 36.40 -7.31 3.60
C GLU A 352 35.74 -6.02 4.12
N MET A 353 35.26 -6.02 5.36
CA MET A 353 34.73 -4.82 6.03
C MET A 353 35.73 -3.67 6.00
N LEU A 354 37.02 -3.96 6.16
CA LEU A 354 38.07 -2.96 6.07
C LEU A 354 38.21 -2.42 4.63
N GLN A 355 38.30 -3.31 3.65
CA GLN A 355 38.47 -2.98 2.24
C GLN A 355 37.31 -2.15 1.68
N VAL A 356 36.07 -2.46 2.06
CA VAL A 356 34.87 -1.75 1.59
C VAL A 356 34.56 -0.49 2.42
N GLY A 357 35.46 -0.09 3.31
CA GLY A 357 35.40 1.18 4.05
C GLY A 357 34.39 1.21 5.20
N VAL A 358 33.97 0.05 5.74
CA VAL A 358 33.08 -0.01 6.91
C VAL A 358 33.70 0.70 8.11
N VAL A 359 34.99 0.46 8.37
CA VAL A 359 35.69 1.03 9.54
C VAL A 359 35.67 2.55 9.48
N SER A 360 36.01 3.14 8.33
CA SER A 360 35.98 4.59 8.14
C SER A 360 34.57 5.17 8.35
N LYS A 361 33.53 4.47 7.88
CA LYS A 361 32.13 4.86 8.10
C LYS A 361 31.71 4.78 9.56
N LEU A 362 32.13 3.75 10.30
CA LEU A 362 31.83 3.62 11.73
C LEU A 362 32.52 4.71 12.55
N CYS A 363 33.77 5.06 12.23
CA CYS A 363 34.45 6.16 12.91
C CYS A 363 33.76 7.52 12.60
N LEU A 364 33.29 7.72 11.36
CA LEU A 364 32.46 8.90 11.02
C LEU A 364 31.17 8.97 11.85
N VAL A 365 30.52 7.82 12.12
CA VAL A 365 29.33 7.76 12.99
C VAL A 365 29.63 8.25 14.41
N MET A 366 30.85 8.06 14.90
CA MET A 366 31.26 8.56 16.21
C MET A 366 31.36 10.10 16.24
N GLN A 367 31.85 10.70 15.15
CA GLN A 367 32.14 12.12 15.06
C GLN A 367 30.91 12.98 14.73
N VAL A 368 30.04 12.51 13.85
CA VAL A 368 28.87 13.28 13.38
C VAL A 368 27.70 13.15 14.36
N GLU A 369 26.74 14.06 14.31
CA GLU A 369 25.47 13.92 15.02
C GLU A 369 24.72 12.66 14.57
N ALA A 370 24.62 11.71 15.49
CA ALA A 370 23.92 10.44 15.34
C ALA A 370 23.30 10.07 16.69
N SER A 371 22.29 9.19 16.69
CA SER A 371 21.64 8.79 17.93
C SER A 371 22.63 8.10 18.89
N SER A 372 22.46 8.32 20.20
CA SER A 372 23.32 7.69 21.23
C SER A 372 23.39 6.17 21.08
N LYS A 373 22.25 5.52 20.76
CA LYS A 373 22.18 4.08 20.50
C LYS A 373 23.00 3.68 19.27
N THR A 374 22.96 4.46 18.19
CA THR A 374 23.74 4.18 16.98
C THR A 374 25.24 4.32 17.24
N LYS A 375 25.66 5.37 17.97
CA LYS A 375 27.06 5.55 18.38
C LYS A 375 27.57 4.43 19.27
N GLU A 376 26.76 3.97 20.23
CA GLU A 376 27.15 2.84 21.09
C GLU A 376 27.34 1.54 20.29
N ARG A 377 26.46 1.25 19.33
CA ARG A 377 26.62 0.09 18.44
C ARG A 377 27.88 0.21 17.58
N ALA A 378 28.14 1.39 17.01
CA ALA A 378 29.36 1.62 16.23
C ALA A 378 30.62 1.41 17.07
N ARG A 379 30.65 1.96 18.29
CA ARG A 379 31.72 1.76 19.27
C ARG A 379 31.90 0.27 19.61
N GLN A 380 30.81 -0.48 19.80
CA GLN A 380 30.86 -1.91 20.05
C GLN A 380 31.53 -2.67 18.89
N ILE A 381 31.18 -2.36 17.63
CA ILE A 381 31.80 -3.01 16.46
C ILE A 381 33.31 -2.73 16.42
N LEU A 382 33.72 -1.48 16.60
CA LEU A 382 35.13 -1.07 16.61
C LEU A 382 35.94 -1.77 17.71
N ARG A 383 35.35 -1.98 18.89
CA ARG A 383 35.98 -2.72 19.99
C ARG A 383 36.15 -4.20 19.68
N LEU A 384 35.11 -4.85 19.14
CA LEU A 384 35.10 -6.29 18.84
C LEU A 384 36.29 -6.70 17.94
N HIS A 385 36.59 -5.89 16.93
CA HIS A 385 37.59 -6.23 15.89
C HIS A 385 38.83 -5.33 15.92
N SER A 386 39.05 -4.65 17.06
CA SER A 386 40.15 -3.69 17.26
C SER A 386 41.54 -4.24 16.92
N ARG A 387 41.82 -5.50 17.26
CA ARG A 387 43.13 -6.13 16.97
C ARG A 387 43.45 -6.16 15.48
N VAL A 388 42.45 -6.36 14.62
CA VAL A 388 42.63 -6.42 13.16
C VAL A 388 42.69 -5.02 12.56
N TRP A 389 41.89 -4.08 13.08
CA TRP A 389 41.76 -2.74 12.48
C TRP A 389 42.76 -1.70 13.01
N LYS A 390 43.38 -1.91 14.17
CA LYS A 390 44.36 -0.98 14.79
C LYS A 390 45.56 -0.66 13.87
N ALA A 391 45.95 -1.56 12.97
CA ALA A 391 47.07 -1.38 12.05
C ALA A 391 46.65 -0.87 10.65
N SER A 392 45.38 -0.53 10.44
CA SER A 392 44.91 -0.17 9.10
C SER A 392 45.29 1.25 8.69
N PRO A 393 45.89 1.44 7.50
CA PRO A 393 46.14 2.77 6.92
C PRO A 393 44.85 3.49 6.52
N CYS A 394 43.71 2.79 6.48
CA CYS A 394 42.41 3.33 6.11
C CYS A 394 41.73 4.13 7.23
N ILE A 395 42.36 4.23 8.41
CA ILE A 395 41.92 5.07 9.52
C ILE A 395 42.71 6.39 9.45
N PRO A 396 42.08 7.51 9.05
CA PRO A 396 42.71 8.81 9.11
C PRO A 396 43.30 9.09 10.50
N PRO A 397 44.48 9.74 10.61
CA PRO A 397 45.12 9.98 11.90
C PRO A 397 44.21 10.67 12.92
N GLY A 398 43.33 11.57 12.48
CA GLY A 398 42.33 12.24 13.32
C GLY A 398 41.17 11.35 13.81
N LEU A 399 40.97 10.16 13.22
CA LEU A 399 40.01 9.14 13.65
C LEU A 399 40.63 8.10 14.59
N LEU A 400 41.96 8.01 14.69
CA LEU A 400 42.65 7.13 15.64
C LEU A 400 42.36 7.51 17.10
N SER A 401 42.25 8.81 17.39
CA SER A 401 41.84 9.31 18.72
C SER A 401 40.40 8.96 19.10
N SER A 402 39.55 8.71 18.11
CA SER A 402 38.16 8.30 18.31
C SER A 402 38.01 6.78 18.49
N TYR A 403 39.10 6.03 18.27
CA TYR A 403 39.15 4.60 18.47
C TYR A 403 39.20 4.33 19.98
N PRO A 404 38.27 3.54 20.53
CA PRO A 404 38.37 3.16 21.94
C PRO A 404 39.63 2.31 22.15
N LEU A 405 40.51 2.76 23.04
CA LEU A 405 41.76 2.07 23.42
C LEU A 405 41.53 0.60 23.78
#